data_AF-A0A914C7E9-F1
#
_entry.id   AF-A0A914C7E9-F1
#
_cell.length_a   1.000
_cell.length_b   1.000
_cell.length_c   1.000
_cell.angle_alpha   90.00
_cell.angle_beta   90.00
_cell.angle_gamma   90.00
#
_symmetry.space_group_name_H-M   'P 1'
#
loop_
_entity.id
_entity.type
_entity.pdbx_description
1 polymer ?
#
loop_
_entity_poly.entity_id
_entity_poly.type
_entity_poly.pdbx_seq_one_letter_code
_entity_poly.pdbx_strand_id
1 'polypeptide(L)'
;MEPDEIVTNSFEVSGLPTTEIQDEMHMPTCDYSVKSGSIHGPPSTFANVGETVFHVWECKGNDMGMLVKKCFVTDGEGEDRAVIDFDGCSTDTSLLSQVTYDESLMRAHAQSQVFKYADSNQLYFTCQIRLCQKQMGMCEGITPPDCGSRRNTTSARRKRALLINEHEDFEVDVATPEMLILSRDELLQLGKTEFLVFFAI
;
A
#
# COMPACT_ATOMS: atom_id res chain seq x y z
N MET A 1 -75.55 -18.31 20.86
CA MET A 1 -74.48 -18.16 21.86
C MET A 1 -73.61 -19.40 21.70
N GLU A 2 -72.52 -19.27 20.96
CA GLU A 2 -71.50 -20.31 20.79
C GLU A 2 -70.17 -19.72 21.30
N PRO A 3 -69.31 -20.48 21.99
CA PRO A 3 -68.15 -19.94 22.67
C PRO A 3 -66.95 -19.74 21.73
N ASP A 4 -66.23 -18.62 21.89
CA ASP A 4 -64.92 -18.41 21.28
C ASP A 4 -63.86 -19.23 22.04
N GLU A 5 -63.31 -20.25 21.38
CA GLU A 5 -62.20 -21.05 21.92
C GLU A 5 -60.86 -20.40 21.52
N ILE A 6 -60.17 -19.83 22.50
CA ILE A 6 -58.80 -19.32 22.32
C ILE A 6 -57.80 -20.47 22.35
N VAL A 7 -57.25 -20.79 21.18
CA VAL A 7 -56.16 -21.76 21.02
C VAL A 7 -54.85 -21.11 21.49
N THR A 8 -54.39 -21.44 22.69
CA THR A 8 -53.06 -21.06 23.19
C THR A 8 -52.05 -22.14 22.82
N ASN A 9 -51.31 -21.95 21.72
CA ASN A 9 -50.18 -22.81 21.41
C ASN A 9 -48.93 -22.30 22.15
N SER A 10 -48.54 -22.98 23.22
CA SER A 10 -47.26 -22.73 23.91
C SER A 10 -46.12 -23.38 23.13
N PHE A 11 -45.46 -22.61 22.27
CA PHE A 11 -44.20 -23.03 21.66
C PHE A 11 -43.05 -22.78 22.65
N GLU A 12 -42.58 -23.85 23.28
CA GLU A 12 -41.34 -23.84 24.04
C GLU A 12 -40.17 -23.94 23.06
N VAL A 13 -39.66 -22.78 22.63
CA VAL A 13 -38.47 -22.73 21.77
C VAL A 13 -37.26 -22.91 22.67
N SER A 14 -36.69 -24.11 22.69
CA SER A 14 -35.38 -24.34 23.31
C SER A 14 -34.34 -23.46 22.62
N GLY A 15 -33.80 -22.49 23.36
CA GLY A 15 -32.72 -21.65 22.87
C GLY A 15 -31.47 -22.50 22.65
N LEU A 16 -31.15 -22.79 21.39
CA LEU A 16 -29.87 -23.38 21.04
C LEU A 16 -28.78 -22.37 21.44
N PRO A 17 -27.75 -22.77 22.22
CA PRO A 17 -26.63 -21.89 22.46
C PRO A 17 -25.93 -21.65 21.12
N THR A 18 -25.95 -20.41 20.64
CA THR A 18 -25.10 -20.00 19.53
C THR A 18 -23.67 -20.00 20.03
N THR A 19 -22.90 -21.03 19.67
CA THR A 19 -21.44 -20.96 19.75
C THR A 19 -20.97 -19.89 18.79
N GLU A 20 -20.66 -18.72 19.31
CA GLU A 20 -19.91 -17.70 18.58
C GLU A 20 -18.52 -18.28 18.31
N ILE A 21 -18.23 -18.59 17.05
CA ILE A 21 -16.88 -18.92 16.61
C ILE A 21 -16.12 -17.59 16.59
N GLN A 22 -15.35 -17.33 17.65
CA GLN A 22 -14.38 -16.24 17.70
C GLN A 22 -13.17 -16.61 16.84
N ASP A 23 -13.29 -16.45 15.53
CA ASP A 23 -12.11 -16.35 14.66
C ASP A 23 -11.65 -14.90 14.69
N GLU A 24 -10.85 -14.54 15.70
CA GLU A 24 -10.23 -13.22 15.78
C GLU A 24 -9.13 -13.11 14.71
N MET A 25 -9.54 -12.93 13.45
CA MET A 25 -8.63 -12.54 12.38
C MET A 25 -8.09 -11.15 12.67
N HIS A 26 -6.90 -11.09 13.27
CA HIS A 26 -6.19 -9.84 13.49
C HIS A 26 -5.73 -9.30 12.13
N MET A 27 -6.20 -8.10 11.75
CA MET A 27 -5.75 -7.44 10.53
C MET A 27 -4.22 -7.26 10.57
N PRO A 28 -3.50 -7.62 9.49
CA PRO A 28 -2.05 -7.51 9.47
C PRO A 28 -1.62 -6.05 9.53
N THR A 29 -0.51 -5.79 10.22
CA THR A 29 0.10 -4.46 10.26
C THR A 29 1.00 -4.29 9.04
N CYS A 30 0.80 -3.21 8.28
CA CYS A 30 1.59 -2.91 7.09
C CYS A 30 2.39 -1.62 7.29
N ASP A 31 3.65 -1.65 6.87
CA ASP A 31 4.60 -0.54 6.95
C ASP A 31 5.11 -0.17 5.56
N TYR A 32 5.36 1.12 5.35
CA TYR A 32 5.94 1.66 4.12
C TYR A 32 7.19 2.49 4.45
N SER A 33 8.33 2.10 3.87
CA SER A 33 9.61 2.78 4.06
C SER A 33 10.32 3.05 2.75
N VAL A 34 11.12 4.12 2.72
CA VAL A 34 12.10 4.39 1.67
C VAL A 34 13.47 4.02 2.21
N LYS A 35 14.25 3.24 1.44
CA LYS A 35 15.57 2.74 1.84
C LYS A 35 16.65 3.17 0.84
N SER A 36 17.83 3.49 1.35
CA SER A 36 18.98 3.89 0.52
C SER A 36 19.87 2.69 0.19
N GLY A 37 20.42 2.69 -1.03
CA GLY A 37 21.42 1.73 -1.50
C GLY A 37 20.91 0.32 -1.85
N SER A 38 19.96 -0.24 -1.10
CA SER A 38 19.31 -1.51 -1.45
C SER A 38 17.94 -1.68 -0.79
N ILE A 39 17.18 -2.69 -1.23
CA ILE A 39 15.90 -3.10 -0.62
C ILE A 39 16.03 -3.54 0.86
N HIS A 40 17.25 -3.90 1.31
CA HIS A 40 17.58 -4.25 2.70
C HIS A 40 18.36 -3.15 3.41
N GLY A 41 18.54 -2.00 2.76
CA GLY A 41 19.26 -0.87 3.31
C GLY A 41 18.57 -0.25 4.54
N PRO A 42 19.25 0.68 5.21
CA PRO A 42 18.63 1.47 6.27
C PRO A 42 17.47 2.30 5.69
N PRO A 43 16.37 2.48 6.45
CA PRO A 43 15.37 3.47 6.08
C PRO A 43 16.01 4.86 6.06
N SER A 44 15.65 5.67 5.08
CA SER A 44 16.12 7.03 4.95
C SER A 44 14.93 7.98 4.90
N THR A 45 15.06 9.11 5.59
CA THR A 45 14.15 10.26 5.52
C THR A 45 14.76 11.41 4.73
N PHE A 46 15.95 11.20 4.15
CA PHE A 46 16.62 12.16 3.30
C PHE A 46 17.13 11.47 2.03
N ALA A 47 17.14 12.18 0.91
CA ALA A 47 17.76 11.69 -0.30
C ALA A 47 18.21 12.85 -1.19
N ASN A 48 19.21 12.60 -2.04
CA ASN A 48 19.71 13.62 -2.97
C ASN A 48 19.04 13.48 -4.33
N VAL A 49 18.84 14.59 -5.04
CA VAL A 49 18.32 14.55 -6.41
C VAL A 49 19.22 13.67 -7.29
N GLY A 50 18.60 12.72 -8.00
CA GLY A 50 19.29 11.74 -8.85
C GLY A 50 19.84 10.52 -8.10
N GLU A 51 19.72 10.47 -6.77
CA GLU A 51 20.02 9.27 -5.99
C GLU A 51 19.00 8.17 -6.29
N THR A 52 19.45 6.92 -6.24
CA THR A 52 18.56 5.76 -6.36
C THR A 52 18.13 5.30 -4.98
N VAL A 53 16.81 5.23 -4.76
CA VAL A 53 16.21 4.74 -3.52
C VAL A 53 15.26 3.58 -3.80
N PHE A 54 14.91 2.85 -2.74
CA PHE A 54 14.06 1.67 -2.81
C PHE A 54 12.84 1.88 -1.90
N HIS A 55 11.67 1.95 -2.51
CA HIS A 55 10.40 1.90 -1.82
C HIS A 55 10.13 0.46 -1.39
N VAL A 56 9.84 0.23 -0.11
CA VAL A 56 9.60 -1.10 0.45
C VAL A 56 8.34 -1.08 1.29
N TRP A 57 7.40 -1.93 0.90
CA TRP A 57 6.17 -2.23 1.63
C TRP A 57 6.33 -3.59 2.29
N GLU A 58 5.92 -3.70 3.56
CA GLU A 58 6.03 -4.95 4.31
C GLU A 58 4.83 -5.08 5.25
N CYS A 59 4.09 -6.18 5.14
CA CYS A 59 2.99 -6.50 6.04
C CYS A 59 3.36 -7.67 6.95
N LYS A 60 2.83 -7.67 8.18
CA LYS A 60 2.99 -8.74 9.16
C LYS A 60 1.66 -9.44 9.38
N GLY A 61 1.56 -10.68 8.93
CA GLY A 61 0.40 -11.54 9.10
C GLY A 61 0.65 -12.92 8.51
N ASN A 62 -0.10 -13.91 8.98
CA ASN A 62 -0.02 -15.27 8.47
C ASN A 62 -1.11 -15.50 7.41
N ASP A 63 -0.84 -16.37 6.44
CA ASP A 63 -1.81 -16.81 5.43
C ASP A 63 -2.47 -15.71 4.58
N MET A 64 -1.93 -14.50 4.63
CA MET A 64 -2.34 -13.34 3.85
C MET A 64 -1.28 -12.99 2.81
N GLY A 65 -1.68 -12.32 1.74
CA GLY A 65 -0.81 -11.62 0.79
C GLY A 65 -1.28 -10.18 0.61
N MET A 66 -0.46 -9.35 -0.02
CA MET A 66 -0.78 -7.94 -0.25
C MET A 66 -0.66 -7.54 -1.73
N LEU A 67 -1.41 -6.52 -2.12
CA LEU A 67 -1.28 -5.79 -3.38
C LEU A 67 -1.10 -4.31 -3.05
N VAL A 68 0.03 -3.74 -3.44
CA VAL A 68 0.26 -2.30 -3.45
C VAL A 68 -0.55 -1.71 -4.60
N LYS A 69 -1.59 -0.93 -4.31
CA LYS A 69 -2.42 -0.22 -5.29
C LYS A 69 -2.49 1.26 -4.94
N LYS A 70 -2.78 2.10 -5.93
CA LYS A 70 -3.11 3.52 -5.74
C LYS A 70 -2.11 4.24 -4.81
N CYS A 71 -0.91 4.49 -5.30
CA CYS A 71 0.07 5.30 -4.59
C CYS A 71 0.14 6.69 -5.19
N PHE A 72 0.29 7.68 -4.32
CA PHE A 72 0.47 9.07 -4.70
C PHE A 72 1.62 9.71 -3.91
N VAL A 73 2.22 10.71 -4.54
CA VAL A 73 3.21 11.59 -3.94
C VAL A 73 2.65 13.00 -3.87
N THR A 74 2.87 13.66 -2.74
CA THR A 74 2.44 15.03 -2.48
C THR A 74 3.55 15.81 -1.78
N ASP A 75 3.59 17.11 -1.97
CA ASP A 75 4.50 18.03 -1.29
C ASP A 75 3.88 18.70 -0.06
N GLY A 76 2.65 18.31 0.30
CA GLY A 76 1.90 18.82 1.45
C GLY A 76 1.04 20.05 1.16
N GLU A 77 1.33 20.81 0.11
CA GLU A 77 0.61 22.06 -0.25
C GLU A 77 0.12 22.08 -1.71
N GLY A 78 0.06 20.93 -2.38
CA GLY A 78 -0.21 20.82 -3.81
C GLY A 78 -1.16 19.70 -4.24
N GLU A 79 -1.07 19.35 -5.52
CA GLU A 79 -1.85 18.29 -6.16
C GLU A 79 -1.16 16.92 -6.00
N ASP A 80 -1.91 15.93 -5.52
CA ASP A 80 -1.44 14.55 -5.42
C ASP A 80 -1.14 13.97 -6.82
N ARG A 81 0.08 13.47 -7.02
CA ARG A 81 0.49 12.81 -8.26
C ARG A 81 0.51 11.31 -8.08
N ALA A 82 -0.27 10.59 -8.89
CA ALA A 82 -0.29 9.13 -8.86
C ALA A 82 1.00 8.53 -9.45
N VAL A 83 1.70 7.71 -8.65
CA VAL A 83 2.90 6.97 -9.06
C VAL A 83 2.63 5.47 -9.25
N ILE A 84 1.58 4.94 -8.62
CA ILE A 84 1.06 3.59 -8.85
C ILE A 84 -0.46 3.71 -9.04
N ASP A 85 -0.99 3.10 -10.09
CA ASP A 85 -2.42 3.15 -10.42
C ASP A 85 -3.27 2.20 -9.56
N PHE A 86 -4.59 2.22 -9.78
CA PHE A 86 -5.55 1.40 -9.02
C PHE A 86 -5.39 -0.11 -9.22
N ASP A 87 -4.74 -0.54 -10.31
CA ASP A 87 -4.46 -1.95 -10.60
C ASP A 87 -3.11 -2.40 -9.99
N GLY A 88 -2.34 -1.48 -9.38
CA GLY A 88 -1.04 -1.78 -8.77
C GLY A 88 0.14 -1.64 -9.73
N CYS A 89 -0.04 -0.95 -10.86
CA CYS A 89 1.00 -0.73 -11.86
C CYS A 89 1.61 0.66 -11.76
N SER A 90 2.94 0.76 -11.92
CA SER A 90 3.61 2.05 -11.99
C SER A 90 3.09 2.87 -13.18
N THR A 91 2.77 4.14 -12.92
CA THR A 91 2.26 5.08 -13.94
C THR A 91 3.38 5.59 -14.85
N ASP A 92 4.61 5.65 -14.35
CA ASP A 92 5.81 6.02 -15.08
C ASP A 92 7.00 5.18 -14.63
N THR A 93 7.36 4.20 -15.46
CA THR A 93 8.48 3.28 -15.20
C THR A 93 9.86 3.94 -15.21
N SER A 94 9.97 5.19 -15.71
CA SER A 94 11.22 5.94 -15.66
C SER A 94 11.47 6.59 -14.31
N LEU A 95 10.41 6.90 -13.56
CA LEU A 95 10.47 7.47 -12.22
C LEU A 95 10.43 6.40 -11.13
N LEU A 96 9.53 5.42 -11.26
CA LEU A 96 9.32 4.33 -10.30
C LEU A 96 9.19 3.02 -11.06
N SER A 97 10.03 2.04 -10.76
CA SER A 97 9.96 0.72 -11.38
C SER A 97 8.61 0.04 -11.10
N GLN A 98 8.28 -0.99 -11.88
CA GLN A 98 7.16 -1.87 -11.50
C GLN A 98 7.43 -2.50 -10.14
N VAL A 99 6.35 -2.69 -9.37
CA VAL A 99 6.42 -3.27 -8.02
C VAL A 99 6.74 -4.76 -8.13
N THR A 100 7.79 -5.18 -7.43
CA THR A 100 8.23 -6.58 -7.37
C THR A 100 7.90 -7.14 -5.99
N TYR A 101 7.24 -8.28 -5.96
CA TYR A 101 6.85 -8.98 -4.73
C TYR A 101 7.82 -10.12 -4.46
N ASP A 102 8.04 -10.42 -3.18
CA ASP A 102 8.76 -11.61 -2.77
C ASP A 102 7.88 -12.88 -2.87
N GLU A 103 8.47 -14.04 -2.62
CA GLU A 103 7.74 -15.32 -2.65
C GLU A 103 6.63 -15.37 -1.59
N SER A 104 6.80 -14.65 -0.49
CA SER A 104 5.79 -14.58 0.56
C SER A 104 4.61 -13.68 0.19
N LEU A 105 4.66 -12.85 -0.86
CA LEU A 105 3.65 -11.83 -1.18
C LEU A 105 3.34 -10.87 -0.01
N MET A 106 4.15 -10.85 1.04
CA MET A 106 3.99 -9.96 2.21
C MET A 106 5.07 -8.89 2.23
N ARG A 107 6.02 -8.93 1.29
CA ARG A 107 6.98 -7.87 1.05
C ARG A 107 7.04 -7.52 -0.42
N ALA A 108 7.03 -6.23 -0.71
CA ALA A 108 7.13 -5.70 -2.05
C ALA A 108 8.12 -4.54 -2.10
N HIS A 109 8.72 -4.33 -3.26
CA HIS A 109 9.66 -3.24 -3.46
C HIS A 109 9.59 -2.66 -4.87
N ALA A 110 9.96 -1.39 -4.98
CA ALA A 110 10.16 -0.70 -6.25
C ALA A 110 11.36 0.23 -6.14
N GLN A 111 12.15 0.32 -7.21
CA GLN A 111 13.28 1.23 -7.31
C GLN A 111 12.80 2.55 -7.92
N SER A 112 13.24 3.68 -7.38
CA SER A 112 12.99 5.00 -7.95
C SER A 112 14.24 5.85 -8.03
N GLN A 113 14.19 6.85 -8.91
CA GLN A 113 15.16 7.94 -8.91
C GLN A 113 14.54 9.15 -8.19
N VAL A 114 15.30 9.71 -7.26
CA VAL A 114 14.84 10.83 -6.44
C VAL A 114 14.71 12.09 -7.30
N PHE A 115 13.53 12.69 -7.26
CA PHE A 115 13.21 13.97 -7.90
C PHE A 115 12.75 14.98 -6.83
N LYS A 116 12.76 16.26 -7.21
CA LYS A 116 12.32 17.38 -6.35
C LYS A 116 11.32 18.23 -7.13
N TYR A 117 10.29 18.76 -6.46
CA TYR A 117 9.47 19.83 -7.03
C TYR A 117 10.22 21.18 -6.95
N ALA A 118 9.94 22.11 -7.86
CA ALA A 118 10.66 23.39 -7.87
C ALA A 118 10.48 24.17 -6.56
N ASP A 119 9.29 24.07 -5.97
CA ASP A 119 8.85 24.93 -4.86
C ASP A 119 8.89 24.23 -3.49
N SER A 120 9.11 22.90 -3.45
CA SER A 120 9.19 22.13 -2.21
C SER A 120 10.33 21.11 -2.21
N ASN A 121 11.02 21.01 -1.07
CA ASN A 121 12.03 19.99 -0.80
C ASN A 121 11.48 18.83 0.07
N GLN A 122 10.18 18.79 0.32
CA GLN A 122 9.53 17.78 1.16
C GLN A 122 8.59 16.96 0.29
N LEU A 123 8.64 15.64 0.44
CA LEU A 123 7.74 14.71 -0.23
C LEU A 123 7.11 13.76 0.79
N TYR A 124 5.84 13.47 0.58
CA TYR A 124 5.08 12.45 1.31
C TYR A 124 4.55 11.44 0.30
N PHE A 125 4.79 10.16 0.57
CA PHE A 125 4.27 9.07 -0.24
C PHE A 125 3.21 8.31 0.54
N THR A 126 2.06 8.10 -0.06
CA THR A 126 0.94 7.35 0.53
C THR A 126 0.45 6.32 -0.48
N CYS A 127 0.15 5.13 0.01
CA CYS A 127 -0.29 3.99 -0.78
C CYS A 127 -1.46 3.30 -0.12
N GLN A 128 -2.34 2.73 -0.94
CA GLN A 128 -3.39 1.83 -0.47
C GLN A 128 -2.94 0.38 -0.67
N ILE A 129 -3.01 -0.42 0.39
CA ILE A 129 -2.64 -1.84 0.37
C ILE A 129 -3.93 -2.66 0.42
N ARG A 130 -4.18 -3.47 -0.61
CA ARG A 130 -5.25 -4.47 -0.57
C ARG A 130 -4.69 -5.78 -0.07
N LEU A 131 -5.35 -6.37 0.92
CA LEU A 131 -4.97 -7.66 1.49
C LEU A 131 -5.85 -8.77 0.90
N CYS A 132 -5.26 -9.95 0.70
CA CYS A 132 -5.94 -11.14 0.16
C CYS A 132 -5.57 -12.38 0.97
N GLN A 133 -6.51 -13.31 1.13
CA GLN A 133 -6.25 -14.56 1.85
C GLN A 133 -5.69 -15.63 0.90
N LYS A 134 -4.49 -16.14 1.18
CA LYS A 134 -3.79 -17.10 0.32
C LYS A 134 -4.47 -18.46 0.30
N GLN A 135 -4.90 -18.96 1.46
CA GLN A 135 -5.53 -20.28 1.58
C GLN A 135 -6.84 -20.39 0.79
N MET A 136 -7.55 -19.27 0.60
CA MET A 136 -8.76 -19.19 -0.22
C MET A 136 -8.47 -18.94 -1.71
N GLY A 137 -7.20 -18.92 -2.13
CA GLY A 137 -6.81 -18.61 -3.51
C GLY A 137 -7.10 -17.17 -3.94
N MET A 138 -7.41 -16.26 -3.00
CA MET A 138 -7.85 -14.90 -3.32
C MET A 138 -6.73 -14.00 -3.86
N CYS A 139 -5.47 -14.40 -3.70
CA CYS A 139 -4.33 -13.67 -4.24
C CYS A 139 -4.03 -14.04 -5.70
N GLU A 140 -4.54 -15.18 -6.19
CA GLU A 140 -4.20 -15.72 -7.50
C GLU A 140 -4.75 -14.83 -8.63
N GLY A 141 -3.88 -14.36 -9.51
CA GLY A 141 -4.25 -13.45 -10.60
C GLY A 141 -4.54 -12.01 -10.16
N ILE A 142 -4.36 -11.70 -8.87
CA ILE A 142 -4.45 -10.34 -8.31
C ILE A 142 -3.05 -9.81 -7.96
N THR A 143 -2.24 -10.62 -7.27
CA THR A 143 -0.85 -10.28 -6.90
C THR A 143 0.11 -11.37 -7.42
N PRO A 144 1.22 -11.00 -8.10
CA PRO A 144 1.55 -9.67 -8.62
C PRO A 144 0.61 -9.22 -9.75
N PRO A 145 0.42 -7.91 -9.95
CA PRO A 145 -0.41 -7.40 -11.04
C PRO A 145 0.27 -7.57 -12.41
N ASP A 146 -0.54 -7.78 -13.46
CA ASP A 146 -0.05 -7.82 -14.85
C ASP A 146 0.04 -6.41 -15.44
N CYS A 147 1.23 -5.83 -15.37
CA CYS A 147 1.53 -4.49 -15.87
C CYS A 147 2.10 -4.47 -17.30
N GLY A 148 1.90 -5.55 -18.08
CA GLY A 148 2.40 -5.65 -19.45
C GLY A 148 1.84 -4.60 -20.42
N SER A 149 2.65 -4.20 -21.41
CA SER A 149 2.34 -3.18 -22.43
C SER A 149 1.12 -3.52 -23.33
N ARG A 150 0.58 -4.74 -23.25
CA ARG A 150 -0.70 -5.09 -23.89
C ARG A 150 -1.86 -4.90 -22.92
N ARG A 151 -2.12 -3.65 -22.53
CA ARG A 151 -3.50 -3.20 -22.25
C ARG A 151 -4.29 -3.19 -23.58
N ASN A 152 -4.38 -4.35 -24.23
CA ASN A 152 -5.40 -4.55 -25.23
C ASN A 152 -6.72 -4.40 -24.48
N THR A 153 -7.53 -3.47 -24.96
CA THR A 153 -8.90 -3.19 -24.55
C THR A 153 -9.81 -4.39 -24.78
N THR A 154 -9.50 -5.54 -24.17
CA THR A 154 -10.40 -6.67 -24.07
C THR A 154 -11.23 -6.49 -22.82
N SER A 155 -12.15 -5.53 -22.91
CA SER A 155 -13.39 -5.41 -22.13
C SER A 155 -14.26 -6.69 -22.19
N ALA A 156 -13.76 -7.77 -22.79
CA ALA A 156 -14.39 -9.08 -22.92
C ALA A 156 -13.97 -10.09 -21.83
N ARG A 157 -12.86 -9.89 -21.09
CA ARG A 157 -12.48 -10.77 -19.96
C ARG A 157 -12.89 -10.26 -18.59
N ARG A 158 -13.30 -8.98 -18.48
CA ARG A 158 -13.85 -8.37 -17.25
C ARG A 158 -15.24 -8.90 -16.86
N LYS A 159 -15.96 -9.62 -17.74
CA LYS A 159 -17.29 -10.17 -17.43
C LYS A 159 -17.30 -11.44 -16.57
N ARG A 160 -16.14 -12.01 -16.19
CA ARG A 160 -16.08 -13.15 -15.25
C ARG A 160 -15.67 -12.77 -13.82
N ALA A 161 -15.21 -11.55 -13.58
CA ALA A 161 -14.86 -11.06 -12.23
C ALA A 161 -15.98 -10.22 -11.57
N LEU A 162 -17.12 -10.02 -12.24
CA LEU A 162 -18.29 -9.33 -11.67
C LEU A 162 -19.21 -10.26 -10.85
N LEU A 163 -18.69 -11.42 -10.43
CA LEU A 163 -19.27 -12.24 -9.36
C LEU A 163 -18.25 -12.41 -8.24
N ILE A 164 -17.48 -11.36 -7.94
CA ILE A 164 -16.87 -11.26 -6.62
C ILE A 164 -17.97 -10.61 -5.79
N ASN A 165 -18.47 -11.38 -4.83
CA ASN A 165 -19.27 -10.92 -3.70
C ASN A 165 -18.76 -9.53 -3.28
N GLU A 166 -19.61 -8.61 -2.84
CA GLU A 166 -19.17 -7.44 -2.08
C GLU A 166 -18.59 -7.90 -0.72
N HIS A 167 -17.56 -8.74 -0.78
CA HIS A 167 -16.73 -9.10 0.34
C HIS A 167 -15.88 -7.87 0.57
N GLU A 168 -15.99 -7.29 1.76
CA GLU A 168 -15.16 -6.16 2.17
C GLU A 168 -13.69 -6.48 1.84
N ASP A 169 -13.19 -5.83 0.79
CA ASP A 169 -11.78 -5.89 0.46
C ASP A 169 -11.06 -5.18 1.60
N PHE A 170 -10.19 -5.91 2.31
CA PHE A 170 -9.39 -5.33 3.39
C PHE A 170 -8.34 -4.40 2.78
N GLU A 171 -8.67 -3.11 2.74
CA GLU A 171 -7.78 -2.05 2.28
C GLU A 171 -7.20 -1.29 3.48
N VAL A 172 -5.89 -1.08 3.46
CA VAL A 172 -5.13 -0.37 4.50
C VAL A 172 -4.29 0.72 3.86
N ASP A 173 -4.37 1.94 4.36
CA ASP A 173 -3.51 3.03 3.90
C ASP A 173 -2.18 3.04 4.67
N VAL A 174 -1.08 3.15 3.95
CA VAL A 174 0.28 3.24 4.50
C VAL A 174 0.96 4.48 3.93
N ALA A 175 1.70 5.19 4.78
CA ALA A 175 2.43 6.40 4.40
C ALA A 175 3.86 6.37 4.90
N THR A 176 4.76 6.99 4.16
CA THR A 176 6.13 7.23 4.63
C THR A 176 6.16 8.38 5.62
N PRO A 177 7.18 8.44 6.50
CA PRO A 177 7.59 9.69 7.10
C PRO A 177 7.92 10.75 6.03
N GLU A 178 8.04 12.00 6.47
CA GLU A 178 8.50 13.10 5.61
C GLU A 178 9.86 12.78 4.99
N MET A 179 9.95 12.92 3.67
CA MET A 179 11.17 12.74 2.90
C MET A 179 11.74 14.10 2.51
N LEU A 180 12.93 14.42 3.02
CA LEU A 180 13.67 15.63 2.68
C LEU A 180 14.58 15.40 1.47
N ILE A 181 14.34 16.16 0.40
CA ILE A 181 15.10 16.07 -0.84
C ILE A 181 16.12 17.20 -0.93
N LEU A 182 17.41 16.84 -0.93
CA LEU A 182 18.50 17.79 -1.01
C LEU A 182 19.00 17.93 -2.46
N SER A 183 19.10 19.16 -2.92
CA SER A 183 19.77 19.52 -4.17
C SER A 183 21.28 19.71 -3.96
N ARG A 184 22.03 19.70 -5.07
CA ARG A 184 23.48 19.91 -5.05
C ARG A 184 23.88 21.25 -4.41
N ASP A 185 23.09 22.30 -4.63
CA ASP A 185 23.37 23.63 -4.09
C ASP A 185 23.13 23.70 -2.58
N GLU A 186 22.12 22.98 -2.07
CA GLU A 186 21.83 22.88 -0.64
C GLU A 186 22.93 22.09 0.10
N LEU A 187 23.42 21.00 -0.48
CA LEU A 187 24.57 20.26 0.05
C LEU A 187 25.84 21.10 0.13
N LEU A 188 26.12 21.92 -0.88
CA LEU A 188 27.27 22.83 -0.88
C LEU A 188 27.14 23.92 0.20
N GLN A 189 25.92 24.34 0.52
CA GLN A 189 25.67 25.28 1.62
C GLN A 189 25.88 24.63 2.99
N LEU A 190 25.41 23.39 3.20
CA LEU A 190 25.68 22.63 4.43
C LEU A 190 27.19 22.43 4.65
N GLY A 191 27.93 22.05 3.61
CA GLY A 191 29.38 21.88 3.69
C GLY A 191 30.13 23.19 3.98
N LYS A 192 29.62 24.34 3.54
CA LYS A 192 30.16 25.65 3.89
C LYS A 192 29.86 26.04 5.34
N THR A 193 28.69 25.67 5.86
CA THR A 193 28.33 25.95 7.25
C THR A 193 29.23 25.17 8.21
N GLU A 194 29.54 23.90 7.95
CA GLU A 194 30.54 23.17 8.74
C GLU A 194 31.92 23.82 8.65
N PHE A 195 32.35 24.24 7.46
CA PHE A 195 33.64 24.94 7.30
C PHE A 195 33.67 26.29 8.04
N LEU A 196 32.56 27.03 8.07
CA LEU A 196 32.43 28.29 8.82
C LEU A 196 32.46 28.06 10.34
N VAL A 197 31.90 26.96 10.85
CA VAL A 197 32.02 26.58 12.27
C VAL A 197 33.47 26.26 12.63
N PHE A 198 34.22 25.59 11.75
CA PHE A 198 35.64 25.30 11.97
C PHE A 198 36.56 26.54 11.90
N PHE A 199 36.15 27.62 11.22
CA PHE A 199 36.91 28.88 11.15
C PHE A 199 36.50 29.93 12.20
N ALA A 200 35.48 29.64 13.02
CA ALA A 200 34.98 30.53 14.07
C ALA A 200 35.48 30.17 15.49
N ILE A 201 36.47 29.27 15.61
CA ILE A 201 37.12 28.88 16.86
C ILE A 201 38.59 29.32 16.83
#